data_AF-K1ZPM6-F1
#
_entry.id   AF-K1ZPM6-F1
#
_cell.length_a   1.000
_cell.length_b   1.000
_cell.length_c   1.000
_cell.angle_alpha   90.00
_cell.angle_beta   90.00
_cell.angle_gamma   90.00
#
_symmetry.space_group_name_H-M   'P 1'
#
loop_
_entity.id
_entity.type
_entity.pdbx_description
1 polymer ?
#
loop_
_entity_poly.entity_id
_entity_poly.type
_entity_poly.pdbx_seq_one_letter_code
_entity_poly.pdbx_strand_id
1 'polypeptide(L)'
;RLKEKGKDDTLKLVQDISDIAKFVYVRQKEQLGDGHAILQAKDMVGDEPVAVLFGDDIVDSKIPCIKQMFRVYEKYQDPVIAVFEVPKEEVSYYGVIAGVETEDRVYQIKELVEKPPAGKAPSNLAIVGKYIITPEVFQALENADAGLTDGEIRLIDGFRALLKTRSIYGYKFAGTWYNCGNKLEYLKAVVNFGLRHEEVKEGFEKHLKEIAKKIS
;
A
#
# COMPACT_ATOMS: atom_id res chain seq x y z
N ARG A 1 19.93 25.55 14.55
CA ARG A 1 20.41 24.27 15.16
C ARG A 1 21.23 23.37 14.23
N LEU A 2 20.77 22.94 13.04
CA LEU A 2 21.60 22.12 12.12
C LEU A 2 22.72 22.95 11.46
N LYS A 3 22.38 24.13 10.95
CA LYS A 3 23.33 25.13 10.42
C LYS A 3 24.40 25.52 11.46
N GLU A 4 23.98 25.75 12.70
CA GLU A 4 24.88 26.08 13.83
C GLU A 4 25.81 24.92 14.22
N LYS A 5 25.48 23.68 13.84
CA LYS A 5 26.30 22.48 14.08
C LYS A 5 27.13 22.07 12.85
N GLY A 6 27.14 22.87 11.78
CA GLY A 6 27.86 22.56 10.54
C GLY A 6 27.38 21.28 9.82
N LYS A 7 26.14 20.85 10.07
CA LYS A 7 25.55 19.65 9.44
C LYS A 7 24.83 20.04 8.15
N ASP A 8 25.59 20.55 7.20
CA ASP A 8 25.05 21.16 5.97
C ASP A 8 24.31 20.15 5.09
N ASP A 9 24.77 18.89 5.03
CA ASP A 9 24.08 17.83 4.29
C ASP A 9 22.70 17.48 4.88
N THR A 10 22.62 17.39 6.21
CA THR A 10 21.34 17.15 6.90
C THR A 10 20.41 18.36 6.78
N LEU A 11 20.96 19.57 6.82
CA LEU A 11 20.17 20.79 6.62
C LEU A 11 19.58 20.82 5.21
N LYS A 12 20.39 20.52 4.21
CA LYS A 12 19.97 20.46 2.81
C LYS A 12 18.88 19.42 2.60
N LEU A 13 19.03 18.22 3.15
CA LEU A 13 17.99 17.17 3.09
C LEU A 13 16.64 17.66 3.64
N VAL A 14 16.63 18.35 4.78
CA VAL A 14 15.39 18.87 5.40
C VAL A 14 14.77 19.98 4.56
N GLN A 15 15.59 20.85 3.97
CA GLN A 15 15.12 21.91 3.08
C GLN A 15 14.54 21.34 1.78
N ASP A 16 15.25 20.39 1.16
CA ASP A 16 14.81 19.73 -0.07
C ASP A 16 13.45 19.06 0.11
N ILE A 17 13.18 18.42 1.26
CA ILE A 17 11.85 17.82 1.57
C ILE A 17 10.72 18.86 1.54
N SER A 18 10.99 20.07 2.03
CA SER A 18 9.98 21.14 2.11
C SER A 18 9.65 21.72 0.74
N ASP A 19 10.59 21.66 -0.21
CA ASP A 19 10.41 22.16 -1.57
C ASP A 19 9.78 21.12 -2.51
N ILE A 20 9.74 19.83 -2.14
CA ILE A 20 9.22 18.74 -2.99
C ILE A 20 7.69 18.75 -3.08
N ALA A 21 6.98 19.03 -1.98
CA ALA A 21 5.52 18.95 -1.95
C ALA A 21 4.89 19.83 -0.85
N LYS A 22 3.61 20.16 -1.03
CA LYS A 22 2.78 20.75 0.02
C LYS A 22 2.18 19.63 0.88
N PHE A 23 2.32 19.75 2.19
CA PHE A 23 1.77 18.78 3.15
C PHE A 23 0.55 19.37 3.87
N VAL A 24 -0.54 18.61 3.90
CA VAL A 24 -1.78 18.94 4.61
C VAL A 24 -2.09 17.80 5.56
N TYR A 25 -2.56 18.13 6.76
CA TYR A 25 -2.85 17.16 7.80
C TYR A 25 -4.30 17.30 8.24
N VAL A 26 -5.02 16.17 8.24
CA VAL A 26 -6.36 16.03 8.79
C VAL A 26 -6.32 15.04 9.96
N ARG A 27 -7.20 15.22 10.94
CA ARG A 27 -7.23 14.36 12.13
C ARG A 27 -8.38 13.36 12.02
N GLN A 28 -8.05 12.08 12.10
CA GLN A 28 -9.01 11.04 12.45
C GLN A 28 -9.26 11.06 13.97
N LYS A 29 -10.43 11.52 14.39
CA LYS A 29 -10.77 11.65 15.83
C LYS A 29 -11.12 10.30 16.47
N GLU A 30 -11.68 9.38 15.69
CA GLU A 30 -12.15 8.08 16.14
C GLU A 30 -11.55 6.97 15.26
N GLN A 31 -11.15 5.86 15.88
CA GLN A 31 -10.54 4.71 15.21
C GLN A 31 -11.60 3.81 14.56
N LEU A 32 -12.29 4.35 13.55
CA LEU A 32 -13.38 3.66 12.83
C LEU A 32 -12.91 2.99 11.52
N GLY A 33 -11.66 2.54 11.44
CA GLY A 33 -11.12 1.86 10.26
C GLY A 33 -10.40 2.77 9.24
N ASP A 34 -9.84 2.14 8.21
CA ASP A 34 -9.02 2.77 7.16
C ASP A 34 -9.85 3.58 6.17
N GLY A 35 -11.05 3.11 5.81
CA GLY A 35 -12.01 3.82 4.99
C GLY A 35 -12.45 5.12 5.66
N HIS A 36 -12.72 5.09 6.96
CA HIS A 36 -13.00 6.30 7.74
C HIS A 36 -11.81 7.28 7.74
N ALA A 37 -10.58 6.78 7.89
CA ALA A 37 -9.37 7.60 7.85
C ALA A 37 -9.24 8.34 6.51
N ILE A 38 -9.50 7.64 5.40
CA ILE A 38 -9.49 8.20 4.04
C ILE A 38 -10.60 9.24 3.87
N LEU A 39 -11.80 8.98 4.40
CA LEU A 39 -12.92 9.94 4.36
C LEU A 39 -12.58 11.28 5.02
N GLN A 40 -11.72 11.30 6.05
CA GLN A 40 -11.31 12.56 6.69
C GLN A 40 -10.55 13.50 5.73
N ALA A 41 -10.00 12.98 4.63
CA ALA A 41 -9.30 13.76 3.62
C ALA A 41 -10.18 14.15 2.43
N LYS A 42 -11.45 13.69 2.35
CA LYS A 42 -12.34 13.87 1.19
C LYS A 42 -12.44 15.33 0.75
N ASP A 43 -12.76 16.24 1.68
CA ASP A 43 -12.95 17.67 1.39
C ASP A 43 -11.67 18.36 0.88
N MET A 44 -10.50 17.83 1.25
CA MET A 44 -9.20 18.36 0.80
C MET A 44 -8.84 17.87 -0.60
N VAL A 45 -9.25 16.65 -0.95
CA VAL A 45 -9.04 16.06 -2.28
C VAL A 45 -10.02 16.66 -3.29
N GLY A 46 -11.27 16.90 -2.89
CA GLY A 46 -12.32 17.37 -3.79
C GLY A 46 -12.79 16.27 -4.75
N ASP A 47 -13.16 16.66 -5.97
CA ASP A 47 -13.69 15.76 -7.01
C ASP A 47 -12.58 15.28 -7.97
N GLU A 48 -11.43 14.89 -7.40
CA GLU A 48 -10.26 14.43 -8.16
C GLU A 48 -9.86 12.99 -7.77
N PRO A 49 -9.29 12.22 -8.69
CA PRO A 49 -8.67 10.94 -8.36
C PRO A 49 -7.44 11.14 -7.47
N VAL A 50 -7.20 10.23 -6.52
CA VAL A 50 -6.08 10.34 -5.58
C VAL A 50 -5.38 9.01 -5.36
N ALA A 51 -4.06 9.06 -5.15
CA ALA A 51 -3.29 7.91 -4.73
C ALA A 51 -3.34 7.77 -3.19
N VAL A 52 -3.69 6.59 -2.70
CA VAL A 52 -3.69 6.26 -1.27
C VAL A 52 -2.56 5.28 -0.98
N LEU A 53 -1.72 5.62 0.00
CA LEU A 53 -0.50 4.86 0.34
C LEU A 53 -0.51 4.51 1.82
N PHE A 54 -0.58 3.23 2.15
CA PHE A 54 -0.42 2.75 3.52
C PHE A 54 1.08 2.75 3.85
N GLY A 55 1.43 3.30 5.01
CA GLY A 55 2.82 3.58 5.39
C GLY A 55 3.63 2.35 5.76
N ASP A 56 2.97 1.26 6.10
CA ASP A 56 3.55 -0.03 6.46
C ASP A 56 3.81 -0.93 5.24
N ASP A 57 3.21 -0.64 4.09
CA ASP A 57 3.47 -1.36 2.84
C ASP A 57 4.63 -0.74 2.05
N ILE A 58 5.81 -1.33 2.20
CA ILE A 58 7.01 -0.89 1.48
C ILE A 58 7.16 -1.71 0.20
N VAL A 59 7.22 -1.02 -0.94
CA VAL A 59 7.44 -1.64 -2.24
C VAL A 59 8.78 -1.18 -2.80
N ASP A 60 9.67 -2.14 -2.97
CA ASP A 60 10.97 -1.93 -3.57
C ASP A 60 10.95 -2.31 -5.06
N SER A 61 11.16 -1.31 -5.91
CA SER A 61 11.00 -1.45 -7.36
C SER A 61 11.77 -0.38 -8.10
N LYS A 62 12.28 -0.70 -9.29
CA LYS A 62 12.98 0.26 -10.16
C LYS A 62 12.05 1.39 -10.64
N ILE A 63 10.81 1.05 -10.95
CA ILE A 63 9.74 2.00 -11.27
C ILE A 63 8.80 2.01 -10.07
N PRO A 64 8.53 3.15 -9.41
CA PRO A 64 7.65 3.19 -8.25
C PRO A 64 6.28 2.54 -8.54
N CYS A 65 5.77 1.72 -7.61
CA CYS A 65 4.52 0.98 -7.78
C CYS A 65 3.36 1.87 -8.27
N ILE A 66 3.15 3.03 -7.64
CA ILE A 66 2.11 3.98 -8.04
C ILE A 66 2.28 4.49 -9.47
N LYS A 67 3.52 4.70 -9.93
CA LYS A 67 3.79 5.10 -11.32
C LYS A 67 3.45 3.98 -12.32
N GLN A 68 3.60 2.72 -11.92
CA GLN A 68 3.18 1.59 -12.74
C GLN A 68 1.64 1.54 -12.81
N MET A 69 0.96 1.67 -11.67
CA MET A 69 -0.51 1.69 -11.58
C MET A 69 -1.13 2.87 -12.33
N PHE A 70 -0.48 4.02 -12.33
CA PHE A 70 -0.99 5.21 -13.01
C PHE A 70 -1.21 4.97 -14.51
N ARG A 71 -0.42 4.12 -15.16
CA ARG A 71 -0.62 3.73 -16.57
C ARG A 71 -1.93 2.98 -16.79
N VAL A 72 -2.33 2.16 -15.82
CA VAL A 72 -3.62 1.45 -15.85
C VAL A 72 -4.75 2.46 -15.66
N TYR A 73 -4.59 3.38 -14.69
CA TYR A 73 -5.55 4.44 -14.45
C TYR A 73 -5.72 5.35 -15.68
N GLU A 74 -4.63 5.79 -16.32
CA GLU A 74 -4.68 6.64 -17.53
C GLU A 74 -5.51 6.01 -18.65
N LYS A 75 -5.42 4.69 -18.81
CA LYS A 75 -6.14 3.95 -19.84
C LYS A 75 -7.63 3.76 -19.51
N TYR A 76 -7.94 3.36 -18.29
CA TYR A 76 -9.28 2.93 -17.90
C TYR A 76 -10.11 4.00 -17.20
N GLN A 77 -9.46 4.97 -16.57
CA GLN A 77 -10.08 6.01 -15.74
C GLN A 77 -10.94 5.42 -14.60
N ASP A 78 -10.62 4.20 -14.16
CA ASP A 78 -11.28 3.44 -13.10
C ASP A 78 -10.32 3.21 -11.92
N PRO A 79 -10.83 2.94 -10.70
CA PRO A 79 -9.97 2.69 -9.56
C PRO A 79 -8.99 1.52 -9.79
N VAL A 80 -7.77 1.67 -9.30
CA VAL A 80 -6.69 0.69 -9.44
C VAL A 80 -6.16 0.27 -8.08
N ILE A 81 -6.06 -1.03 -7.85
CA ILE A 81 -5.56 -1.64 -6.61
C ILE A 81 -4.25 -2.36 -6.91
N ALA A 82 -3.18 -2.06 -6.16
CA ALA A 82 -1.94 -2.84 -6.26
C ALA A 82 -2.18 -4.24 -5.70
N VAL A 83 -1.72 -5.26 -6.43
CA VAL A 83 -1.78 -6.64 -5.94
C VAL A 83 -0.42 -7.32 -6.05
N PHE A 84 -0.21 -8.28 -5.18
CA PHE A 84 0.99 -9.09 -5.15
C PHE A 84 0.62 -10.56 -5.00
N GLU A 85 1.35 -11.44 -5.67
CA GLU A 85 1.11 -12.87 -5.59
C GLU A 85 1.81 -13.43 -4.35
N VAL A 86 1.06 -14.06 -3.46
CA VAL A 86 1.58 -14.62 -2.20
C VAL A 86 1.47 -16.16 -2.17
N PRO A 87 2.26 -16.85 -1.33
CA PRO A 87 2.06 -18.26 -1.06
C PRO A 87 0.64 -18.53 -0.54
N LYS A 88 0.05 -19.67 -0.91
CA LYS A 88 -1.35 -20.01 -0.57
C LYS A 88 -1.61 -20.03 0.93
N GLU A 89 -0.59 -20.38 1.70
CA GLU A 89 -0.60 -20.49 3.15
C GLU A 89 -0.70 -19.12 3.83
N GLU A 90 -0.28 -18.05 3.15
CA GLU A 90 -0.30 -16.69 3.67
C GLU A 90 -1.55 -15.90 3.25
N VAL A 91 -2.32 -16.42 2.30
CA VAL A 91 -3.47 -15.71 1.71
C VAL A 91 -4.50 -15.26 2.75
N SER A 92 -4.74 -16.06 3.79
CA SER A 92 -5.71 -15.73 4.85
C SER A 92 -5.32 -14.51 5.69
N TYR A 93 -4.10 -14.00 5.58
CA TYR A 93 -3.66 -12.81 6.29
C TYR A 93 -4.08 -11.50 5.62
N TYR A 94 -4.52 -11.57 4.36
CA TYR A 94 -4.71 -10.41 3.50
C TYR A 94 -6.14 -10.31 2.95
N GLY A 95 -6.53 -9.11 2.54
CA GLY A 95 -7.57 -8.96 1.53
C GLY A 95 -7.06 -9.50 0.19
N VAL A 96 -7.91 -10.18 -0.58
CA VAL A 96 -7.58 -10.71 -1.90
C VAL A 96 -8.60 -10.28 -2.94
N ILE A 97 -8.14 -10.20 -4.18
CA ILE A 97 -9.02 -10.03 -5.34
C ILE A 97 -9.20 -11.35 -6.09
N ALA A 98 -10.29 -11.49 -6.82
CA ALA A 98 -10.36 -12.41 -7.94
C ALA A 98 -10.95 -11.68 -9.15
N GLY A 99 -10.48 -12.05 -10.33
CA GLY A 99 -10.83 -11.32 -11.55
C GLY A 99 -10.28 -11.99 -12.80
N VAL A 100 -10.53 -11.36 -13.93
CA VAL A 100 -10.05 -11.84 -15.24
C VAL A 100 -8.84 -11.00 -15.62
N GLU A 101 -7.73 -11.65 -15.96
CA GLU A 101 -6.57 -10.95 -16.53
C GLU A 101 -6.95 -10.45 -17.93
N THR A 102 -7.04 -9.14 -18.08
CA THR A 102 -7.41 -8.50 -19.35
C THR A 102 -6.19 -8.13 -20.19
N GLU A 103 -5.07 -7.88 -19.52
CA GLU A 103 -3.75 -7.57 -20.11
C GLU A 103 -2.64 -8.07 -19.17
N ASP A 104 -1.39 -8.07 -19.62
CA ASP A 104 -0.24 -8.45 -18.79
C ASP A 104 -0.29 -7.73 -17.43
N ARG A 105 -0.47 -8.50 -16.36
CA ARG A 105 -0.53 -8.04 -14.97
C ARG A 105 -1.74 -7.16 -14.61
N VAL A 106 -2.69 -6.95 -15.52
CA VAL A 106 -3.89 -6.14 -15.28
C VAL A 106 -5.09 -7.07 -15.17
N TYR A 107 -5.78 -7.02 -14.03
CA TYR A 107 -6.94 -7.85 -13.73
C TYR A 107 -8.17 -6.98 -13.61
N GLN A 108 -9.21 -7.22 -14.41
CA GLN A 108 -10.53 -6.65 -14.12
C GLN A 108 -11.12 -7.43 -12.95
N ILE A 109 -11.26 -6.76 -11.80
CA ILE A 109 -11.71 -7.38 -10.56
C ILE A 109 -13.18 -7.76 -10.69
N LYS A 110 -13.52 -8.95 -10.17
CA LYS A 110 -14.89 -9.48 -10.08
C LYS A 110 -15.30 -9.73 -8.64
N GLU A 111 -14.34 -9.93 -7.75
CA GLU A 111 -14.58 -10.19 -6.33
C GLU A 111 -13.44 -9.61 -5.48
N LEU A 112 -13.78 -9.06 -4.30
CA LEU A 112 -12.83 -8.71 -3.26
C LEU A 112 -13.24 -9.36 -1.94
N VAL A 113 -12.33 -10.10 -1.31
CA VAL A 113 -12.58 -10.83 -0.06
C VAL A 113 -11.57 -10.40 1.00
N GLU A 114 -12.05 -10.03 2.18
CA GLU A 114 -11.20 -9.61 3.30
C GLU A 114 -10.86 -10.86 4.11
N LYS A 115 -9.56 -11.18 4.23
CA LYS A 115 -9.05 -12.29 5.07
C LYS A 115 -9.85 -13.58 4.87
N PRO A 116 -9.86 -14.16 3.66
CA PRO A 116 -10.62 -15.37 3.38
C PRO A 116 -10.17 -16.50 4.31
N PRO A 117 -11.09 -17.38 4.74
CA PRO A 117 -10.69 -18.58 5.48
C PRO A 117 -9.69 -19.42 4.68
N ALA A 118 -8.76 -20.07 5.38
CA ALA A 118 -7.76 -20.94 4.76
C ALA A 118 -8.41 -21.96 3.81
N GLY A 119 -7.89 -22.05 2.58
CA GLY A 119 -8.42 -22.92 1.52
C GLY A 119 -9.69 -22.43 0.82
N LYS A 120 -10.28 -21.30 1.23
CA LYS A 120 -11.46 -20.70 0.60
C LYS A 120 -11.17 -19.42 -0.20
N ALA A 121 -9.91 -19.04 -0.30
CA ALA A 121 -9.53 -17.84 -1.04
C ALA A 121 -9.80 -18.03 -2.54
N PRO A 122 -10.45 -17.06 -3.21
CA PRO A 122 -10.77 -17.16 -4.63
C PRO A 122 -9.53 -16.98 -5.53
N SER A 123 -8.44 -16.45 -5.00
CA SER A 123 -7.12 -16.39 -5.64
C SER A 123 -6.01 -16.25 -4.59
N ASN A 124 -4.75 -16.16 -5.04
CA ASN A 124 -3.58 -15.79 -4.22
C ASN A 124 -3.05 -14.38 -4.53
N LEU A 125 -3.86 -13.51 -5.14
CA LEU A 125 -3.54 -12.11 -5.40
C LEU A 125 -3.95 -11.25 -4.19
N ALA A 126 -2.99 -11.02 -3.30
CA ALA A 126 -3.15 -10.20 -2.11
C ALA A 126 -3.19 -8.71 -2.47
N ILE A 127 -4.09 -7.97 -1.83
CA ILE A 127 -4.17 -6.52 -1.89
C ILE A 127 -2.98 -5.93 -1.14
N VAL A 128 -2.27 -5.02 -1.79
CA VAL A 128 -1.20 -4.21 -1.20
C VAL A 128 -1.74 -2.80 -1.01
N GLY A 129 -1.42 -2.15 0.11
CA GLY A 129 -1.92 -0.83 0.52
C GLY A 129 -1.39 0.33 -0.33
N LYS A 130 -1.64 0.26 -1.64
CA LYS A 130 -1.33 1.22 -2.68
C LYS A 130 -2.53 1.21 -3.63
N TYR A 131 -3.23 2.33 -3.69
CA TYR A 131 -4.48 2.47 -4.44
C TYR A 131 -4.44 3.74 -5.28
N ILE A 132 -5.13 3.72 -6.41
CA ILE A 132 -5.62 4.92 -7.08
C ILE A 132 -7.14 4.86 -6.96
N ILE A 133 -7.73 5.80 -6.24
CA ILE A 133 -9.17 5.85 -6.01
C ILE A 133 -9.78 7.05 -6.74
N THR A 134 -11.03 6.90 -7.15
CA THR A 134 -11.81 7.95 -7.81
C THR A 134 -12.83 8.55 -6.81
N PRO A 135 -13.42 9.72 -7.12
CA PRO A 135 -14.43 10.34 -6.26
C PRO A 135 -15.59 9.41 -5.85
N GLU A 136 -15.96 8.47 -6.72
CA GLU A 136 -17.02 7.49 -6.47
C GLU A 136 -16.66 6.50 -5.35
N VAL A 137 -15.36 6.26 -5.09
CA VAL A 137 -14.93 5.45 -3.93
C VAL A 137 -15.24 6.19 -2.63
N PHE A 138 -15.02 7.50 -2.56
CA PHE A 138 -15.40 8.30 -1.38
C PHE A 138 -16.92 8.26 -1.16
N GLN A 139 -17.71 8.43 -2.22
CA GLN A 139 -19.17 8.33 -2.15
C GLN A 139 -19.62 6.93 -1.70
N ALA A 140 -18.96 5.87 -2.19
CA ALA A 140 -19.25 4.51 -1.78
C ALA A 140 -18.94 4.29 -0.29
N LEU A 141 -17.85 4.86 0.24
CA LEU A 141 -17.49 4.78 1.65
C LEU A 141 -18.46 5.51 2.58
N GLU A 142 -18.94 6.70 2.20
CA GLU A 142 -19.95 7.43 3.00
C GLU A 142 -21.26 6.64 3.13
N ASN A 143 -21.62 5.88 2.09
CA ASN A 143 -22.83 5.07 2.09
C ASN A 143 -22.60 3.66 2.69
N ALA A 144 -21.35 3.26 2.91
CA ALA A 144 -20.98 1.93 3.40
C ALA A 144 -21.16 1.78 4.93
N ASP A 145 -21.52 2.84 5.65
CA ASP A 145 -21.85 2.82 7.09
C ASP A 145 -22.90 1.75 7.47
N ALA A 146 -23.70 1.28 6.49
CA ALA A 146 -24.69 0.23 6.67
C ALA A 146 -24.12 -1.22 6.73
N GLY A 147 -22.79 -1.42 6.61
CA GLY A 147 -22.16 -2.73 6.44
C GLY A 147 -20.96 -3.05 7.34
N LEU A 148 -20.82 -2.36 8.49
CA LEU A 148 -19.68 -2.50 9.39
C LEU A 148 -19.45 -3.96 9.80
N THR A 149 -18.39 -4.58 9.28
CA THR A 149 -17.79 -5.73 9.97
C THR A 149 -17.10 -5.14 11.19
N ASP A 150 -17.32 -5.69 12.40
CA ASP A 150 -16.71 -5.27 13.69
C ASP A 150 -16.73 -3.78 14.10
N GLY A 151 -17.48 -2.93 13.39
CA GLY A 151 -17.63 -1.50 13.71
C GLY A 151 -16.68 -0.59 12.92
N GLU A 152 -15.83 -1.15 12.05
CA GLU A 152 -14.90 -0.38 11.21
C GLU A 152 -15.44 -0.17 9.79
N ILE A 153 -15.30 1.06 9.28
CA ILE A 153 -15.50 1.43 7.88
C ILE A 153 -14.22 1.06 7.14
N ARG A 154 -14.28 0.01 6.32
CA ARG A 154 -13.11 -0.46 5.57
C ARG A 154 -13.11 0.00 4.12
N LEU A 155 -11.93 0.32 3.61
CA LEU A 155 -11.75 0.70 2.21
C LEU A 155 -12.25 -0.38 1.24
N ILE A 156 -12.04 -1.66 1.58
CA ILE A 156 -12.50 -2.80 0.77
C ILE A 156 -14.02 -2.84 0.62
N ASP A 157 -14.78 -2.36 1.61
CA ASP A 157 -16.24 -2.33 1.55
C ASP A 157 -16.73 -1.25 0.57
N GLY A 158 -16.06 -0.10 0.55
CA GLY A 158 -16.28 0.93 -0.48
C GLY A 158 -16.03 0.40 -1.89
N PHE A 159 -14.94 -0.34 -2.11
CA PHE A 159 -14.68 -0.99 -3.40
C PHE A 159 -15.73 -2.04 -3.75
N ARG A 160 -16.16 -2.88 -2.81
CA ARG A 160 -17.23 -3.86 -3.05
C ARG A 160 -18.55 -3.20 -3.44
N ALA A 161 -18.89 -2.08 -2.80
CA ALA A 161 -20.08 -1.32 -3.14
C ALA A 161 -19.98 -0.74 -4.56
N LEU A 162 -18.84 -0.12 -4.89
CA LEU A 162 -18.58 0.46 -6.20
C LEU A 162 -18.52 -0.58 -7.33
N LEU A 163 -18.00 -1.78 -7.05
CA LEU A 163 -17.85 -2.85 -8.03
C LEU A 163 -19.19 -3.28 -8.67
N LYS A 164 -20.32 -2.99 -8.02
CA LYS A 164 -21.67 -3.28 -8.54
C LYS A 164 -22.05 -2.38 -9.71
N THR A 165 -21.44 -1.22 -9.85
CA THR A 165 -21.82 -0.19 -10.83
C THR A 165 -20.65 0.25 -11.70
N ARG A 166 -19.40 0.01 -11.29
CA ARG A 166 -18.20 0.43 -12.01
C ARG A 166 -17.13 -0.66 -11.99
N SER A 167 -16.31 -0.68 -13.04
CA SER A 167 -15.12 -1.52 -13.08
C SER A 167 -14.09 -1.07 -12.05
N ILE A 168 -13.32 -2.04 -11.54
CA ILE A 168 -12.15 -1.82 -10.69
C ILE A 168 -11.06 -2.74 -11.24
N TYR A 169 -9.83 -2.24 -11.30
CA TYR A 169 -8.69 -2.98 -11.82
C TYR A 169 -7.68 -3.31 -10.72
N GLY A 170 -7.17 -4.53 -10.72
CA GLY A 170 -6.00 -4.95 -9.96
C GLY A 170 -4.76 -4.88 -10.84
N TYR A 171 -3.65 -4.40 -10.31
CA TYR A 171 -2.37 -4.38 -11.02
C TYR A 171 -1.28 -5.15 -10.25
N LYS A 172 -0.79 -6.24 -10.86
CA LYS A 172 0.31 -7.06 -10.32
C LYS A 172 1.66 -6.40 -10.61
N PHE A 173 2.05 -5.47 -9.73
CA PHE A 173 3.23 -4.63 -9.93
C PHE A 173 4.53 -5.43 -10.02
N ALA A 174 5.52 -4.86 -10.71
CA ALA A 174 6.89 -5.36 -10.72
C ALA A 174 7.67 -4.79 -9.53
N GLY A 175 8.17 -5.67 -8.66
CA GLY A 175 8.97 -5.28 -7.50
C GLY A 175 8.92 -6.34 -6.41
N THR A 176 9.44 -5.98 -5.24
CA THR A 176 9.35 -6.77 -4.01
C THR A 176 8.49 -6.02 -3.02
N TRP A 177 7.54 -6.73 -2.41
CA TRP A 177 6.71 -6.21 -1.34
C TRP A 177 7.25 -6.63 0.02
N TYR A 178 7.34 -5.67 0.94
CA TYR A 178 7.60 -5.90 2.35
C TYR A 178 6.45 -5.34 3.19
N ASN A 179 5.66 -6.22 3.80
CA ASN A 179 4.62 -5.85 4.75
C ASN A 179 5.22 -5.54 6.12
N CYS A 180 5.56 -4.28 6.37
CA CYS A 180 6.20 -3.86 7.61
C CYS A 180 5.22 -3.74 8.79
N GLY A 181 3.93 -4.01 8.60
CA GLY A 181 2.98 -4.22 9.69
C GLY A 181 3.22 -5.54 10.42
N ASN A 182 3.83 -6.53 9.75
CA ASN A 182 4.28 -7.77 10.36
C ASN A 182 5.72 -7.64 10.90
N LYS A 183 5.93 -8.02 12.16
CA LYS A 183 7.24 -7.90 12.84
C LYS A 183 8.36 -8.66 12.13
N LEU A 184 8.10 -9.87 11.63
CA LEU A 184 9.10 -10.68 10.96
C LEU A 184 9.44 -10.09 9.59
N GLU A 185 8.44 -9.69 8.83
CA GLU A 185 8.64 -9.05 7.51
C GLU A 185 9.34 -7.70 7.63
N TYR A 186 9.05 -6.91 8.67
CA TYR A 186 9.80 -5.70 8.99
C TYR A 186 11.30 -5.99 9.20
N LEU A 187 11.64 -7.02 9.98
CA LEU A 187 13.05 -7.39 10.19
C LEU A 187 13.72 -7.87 8.90
N LYS A 188 13.02 -8.65 8.07
CA LYS A 188 13.51 -9.04 6.74
C LYS A 188 13.74 -7.83 5.85
N ALA A 189 12.84 -6.85 5.88
CA ALA A 189 12.99 -5.60 5.13
C ALA A 189 14.24 -4.85 5.58
N VAL A 190 14.42 -4.63 6.89
CA VAL A 190 15.61 -3.97 7.45
C VAL A 190 16.89 -4.68 7.03
N VAL A 191 16.94 -6.01 7.08
CA VAL A 191 18.11 -6.79 6.63
C VAL A 191 18.39 -6.54 5.15
N ASN A 192 17.37 -6.66 4.29
CA ASN A 192 17.52 -6.49 2.85
C ASN A 192 17.93 -5.06 2.46
N PHE A 193 17.36 -4.03 3.09
CA PHE A 193 17.76 -2.65 2.85
C PHE A 193 19.16 -2.35 3.40
N GLY A 194 19.50 -2.84 4.60
CA GLY A 194 20.82 -2.66 5.19
C GLY A 194 21.95 -3.25 4.32
N LEU A 195 21.72 -4.43 3.74
CA LEU A 195 22.67 -5.08 2.82
C LEU A 195 22.84 -4.39 1.45
N ARG A 196 22.05 -3.35 1.18
CA ARG A 196 22.11 -2.56 -0.06
C ARG A 196 22.48 -1.09 0.18
N HIS A 197 22.52 -0.67 1.43
CA HIS A 197 22.78 0.72 1.79
C HIS A 197 24.27 1.06 1.62
N GLU A 198 24.55 2.13 0.86
CA GLU A 198 25.93 2.49 0.47
C GLU A 198 26.88 2.68 1.66
N GLU A 199 26.42 3.35 2.72
CA GLU A 199 27.25 3.63 3.90
C GLU A 199 27.45 2.43 4.84
N VAL A 200 26.42 1.60 5.07
CA VAL A 200 26.43 0.61 6.16
C VAL A 200 26.59 -0.83 5.71
N LYS A 201 26.44 -1.11 4.41
CA LYS A 201 26.42 -2.47 3.86
C LYS A 201 27.60 -3.33 4.33
N GLU A 202 28.83 -2.83 4.21
CA GLU A 202 30.03 -3.63 4.51
C GLU A 202 30.09 -4.04 5.99
N GLY A 203 29.89 -3.08 6.89
CA GLY A 203 29.87 -3.33 8.34
C GLY A 203 28.72 -4.23 8.76
N PHE A 204 27.54 -4.02 8.17
CA PHE A 204 26.35 -4.80 8.47
C PHE A 204 26.44 -6.24 7.96
N GLU A 205 26.94 -6.46 6.74
CA GLU A 205 27.18 -7.79 6.18
C GLU A 205 28.16 -8.59 7.04
N LYS A 206 29.26 -7.96 7.48
CA LYS A 206 30.22 -8.59 8.39
C LYS A 206 29.55 -9.03 9.69
N HIS A 207 28.76 -8.15 10.31
CA HIS A 207 28.04 -8.46 11.53
C HIS A 207 27.07 -9.63 11.36
N LEU A 208 26.29 -9.65 10.28
CA LEU A 208 25.36 -10.75 10.00
C LEU A 208 26.06 -12.09 9.82
N LYS A 209 27.23 -12.13 9.16
CA LYS A 209 28.04 -13.36 9.05
C LYS A 209 28.54 -13.85 10.41
N GLU A 210 28.89 -12.94 11.31
CA GLU A 210 29.30 -13.29 12.68
C GLU A 210 28.13 -13.84 13.51
N ILE A 211 26.94 -13.24 13.38
CA ILE A 211 25.72 -13.73 14.04
C ILE A 211 25.30 -15.10 13.49
N ALA A 212 25.32 -15.28 12.17
CA ALA A 212 24.96 -16.55 11.54
C ALA A 212 25.79 -17.72 12.08
N LYS A 213 27.11 -17.52 12.26
CA LYS A 213 28.03 -18.51 12.86
C LYS A 213 27.70 -18.89 14.31
N LYS A 214 26.96 -18.06 15.05
CA LYS A 214 26.56 -18.33 16.44
C LYS A 214 25.25 -19.11 16.54
N ILE A 215 24.47 -19.12 15.46
CA ILE A 215 23.15 -19.75 15.40
C ILE A 215 23.22 -21.08 14.63
N SER A 216 24.21 -21.25 13.76
CA SER A 216 24.63 -22.53 13.17
C SER A 216 25.37 -23.41 14.17
#